data_AF-A0A1Y2WU90-F1
#
_entry.id   AF-A0A1Y2WU90-F1
#
_cell.length_a   1.000
_cell.length_b   1.000
_cell.length_c   1.000
_cell.angle_alpha   90.00
_cell.angle_beta   90.00
_cell.angle_gamma   90.00
#
_symmetry.space_group_name_H-M   'P 1'
#
loop_
_entity.id
_entity.type
_entity.pdbx_description
1 polymer ?
#
loop_
_entity_poly.entity_id
_entity_poly.type
_entity_poly.pdbx_seq_one_letter_code
_entity_poly.pdbx_strand_id
1 'polypeptide(L)'
;MALLRLAPEILFKIFDLLDNDFFDHDLGLLTVCKRWSEFALPTYHQTLDILDWQLRKFIAGELVKTPYFLERNLRTLTIELRGFLINAPCIEGSYAKVPGEGPFRTWKQDLNNDLIQLATIVQRSRGLRTLHIKAKNYDEDCFLSLENLSVLVLDLPLYFYYLPGGKEVSRHICSDISALFSTLQVLQIRKQHICPDILKPKDPNARLSLRTVAICLSLADPGETRYRKGHSRRCITRCRDWRQLKEDMVEQAQILATQMAEPKVVKIITHELPGLKRASLDVLTGKTTQLWSRHSWDHDGAVIYSDSDSDSDSDSDSDIVSLEEADLETIGWVTDEEDWEGEWEEELQEDSSSSSED
;
A
#
# COMPACT_ATOMS: atom_id res chain seq x y z
N MET A 1 45.08 1.40 10.34
CA MET A 1 45.71 1.83 9.06
C MET A 1 45.56 0.84 7.91
N ALA A 2 45.28 -0.47 8.12
CA ALA A 2 45.20 -1.45 7.02
C ALA A 2 43.94 -1.32 6.13
N LEU A 3 42.81 -0.88 6.69
CA LEU A 3 41.51 -0.82 5.97
C LEU A 3 41.51 0.16 4.77
N LEU A 4 42.26 1.26 4.84
CA LEU A 4 42.36 2.24 3.74
C LEU A 4 43.17 1.73 2.53
N ARG A 5 43.89 0.62 2.70
CA ARG A 5 44.70 -0.03 1.66
C ARG A 5 44.00 -1.22 0.99
N LEU A 6 42.76 -1.51 1.34
CA LEU A 6 41.98 -2.54 0.66
C LEU A 6 41.87 -2.27 -0.83
N ALA A 7 41.77 -3.32 -1.63
CA ALA A 7 41.52 -3.22 -3.06
C ALA A 7 40.10 -2.64 -3.30
N PRO A 8 39.87 -1.86 -4.37
CA PRO A 8 38.56 -1.27 -4.67
C PRO A 8 37.41 -2.28 -4.68
N GLU A 9 37.64 -3.49 -5.15
CA GLU A 9 36.65 -4.57 -5.23
C GLU A 9 36.19 -5.02 -3.85
N ILE A 10 37.11 -5.03 -2.87
CA ILE A 10 36.78 -5.35 -1.49
C ILE A 10 35.97 -4.20 -0.88
N LEU A 11 36.33 -2.95 -1.17
CA LEU A 11 35.55 -1.79 -0.71
C LEU A 11 34.14 -1.80 -1.28
N PHE A 12 33.97 -2.04 -2.59
CA PHE A 12 32.64 -2.20 -3.19
C PHE A 12 31.83 -3.29 -2.51
N LYS A 13 32.41 -4.48 -2.30
CA LYS A 13 31.71 -5.56 -1.59
C LYS A 13 31.32 -5.20 -0.16
N ILE A 14 32.18 -4.49 0.57
CA ILE A 14 31.85 -4.02 1.92
C ILE A 14 30.66 -3.07 1.84
N PHE A 15 30.68 -2.12 0.92
CA PHE A 15 29.61 -1.14 0.79
C PHE A 15 28.31 -1.70 0.23
N ASP A 16 28.36 -2.67 -0.67
CA ASP A 16 27.16 -3.37 -1.16
C ASP A 16 26.46 -4.16 -0.03
N LEU A 17 27.13 -4.39 1.10
CA LEU A 17 26.56 -4.99 2.31
C LEU A 17 26.11 -3.95 3.35
N LEU A 18 26.38 -2.66 3.14
CA LEU A 18 25.97 -1.58 4.02
C LEU A 18 24.73 -0.91 3.42
N ASP A 19 23.60 -1.04 4.10
CA ASP A 19 22.36 -0.38 3.71
C ASP A 19 22.41 1.13 4.02
N ASN A 20 21.48 1.88 3.41
CA ASN A 20 21.35 3.32 3.66
C ASN A 20 21.18 3.65 5.14
N ASP A 21 20.45 2.80 5.87
CA ASP A 21 20.25 2.92 7.31
C ASP A 21 21.60 3.10 8.02
N PHE A 22 22.65 2.38 7.63
CA PHE A 22 23.97 2.50 8.25
C PHE A 22 24.54 3.93 8.15
N PHE A 23 24.35 4.61 7.03
CA PHE A 23 24.84 5.98 6.82
C PHE A 23 23.92 7.03 7.42
N ASP A 24 22.61 6.77 7.49
CA ASP A 24 21.66 7.69 8.11
C ASP A 24 21.88 7.85 9.62
N HIS A 25 22.45 6.83 10.27
CA HIS A 25 22.88 6.92 11.67
C HIS A 25 24.09 7.85 11.88
N ASP A 26 25.04 7.88 10.93
CA ASP A 26 26.22 8.74 10.98
C ASP A 26 26.72 9.11 9.57
N LEU A 27 26.28 10.26 9.08
CA LEU A 27 26.71 10.82 7.79
C LEU A 27 28.22 11.13 7.75
N GLY A 28 28.88 11.25 8.91
CA GLY A 28 30.34 11.40 8.99
C GLY A 28 31.08 10.23 8.35
N LEU A 29 30.47 9.05 8.34
CA LEU A 29 31.02 7.83 7.71
C LEU A 29 31.18 7.96 6.19
N LEU A 30 30.44 8.85 5.54
CA LEU A 30 30.62 9.17 4.13
C LEU A 30 31.92 9.95 3.86
N THR A 31 32.51 10.57 4.90
CA THR A 31 33.60 11.55 4.75
C THR A 31 34.92 11.15 5.41
N VAL A 32 35.04 9.90 5.88
CA VAL A 32 36.22 9.45 6.64
C VAL A 32 37.54 9.67 5.89
N CYS A 33 37.57 9.38 4.59
CA CYS A 33 38.64 9.84 3.71
C CYS A 33 38.16 9.94 2.26
N LYS A 34 38.90 10.65 1.41
CA LYS A 34 38.58 10.84 -0.02
C LYS A 34 38.28 9.52 -0.72
N ARG A 35 39.18 8.54 -0.59
CA ARG A 35 39.00 7.22 -1.22
C ARG A 35 37.73 6.54 -0.71
N TRP A 36 37.43 6.62 0.58
CA TRP A 36 36.26 5.96 1.15
C TRP A 36 34.96 6.63 0.66
N SER A 37 34.94 7.96 0.58
CA SER A 37 33.81 8.73 0.06
C SER A 37 33.48 8.43 -1.41
N GLU A 38 34.49 8.15 -2.25
CA GLU A 38 34.32 7.79 -3.67
C GLU A 38 33.49 6.50 -3.86
N PHE A 39 33.50 5.59 -2.88
CA PHE A 39 32.71 4.35 -2.92
C PHE A 39 31.45 4.43 -2.04
N ALA A 40 31.49 5.15 -0.92
CA ALA A 40 30.36 5.29 0.00
C ALA A 40 29.19 6.05 -0.65
N LEU A 41 29.49 7.17 -1.33
CA LEU A 41 28.47 8.04 -1.91
C LEU A 41 27.62 7.34 -2.97
N PRO A 42 28.19 6.60 -3.95
CA PRO A 42 27.40 5.80 -4.87
C PRO A 42 26.44 4.86 -4.18
N THR A 43 26.90 4.12 -3.16
CA THR A 43 26.08 3.19 -2.37
C THR A 43 24.96 3.91 -1.64
N TYR A 44 25.28 4.98 -0.92
CA TYR A 44 24.29 5.77 -0.17
C TYR A 44 23.15 6.30 -1.05
N HIS A 45 23.45 6.71 -2.28
CA HIS A 45 22.44 7.20 -3.21
C HIS A 45 21.83 6.09 -4.10
N GLN A 46 22.12 4.80 -3.85
CA GLN A 46 21.40 3.72 -4.52
C GLN A 46 19.94 3.68 -4.08
N THR A 47 19.66 4.06 -2.84
CA THR A 47 18.31 4.16 -2.32
C THR A 47 17.97 5.63 -2.08
N LEU A 48 16.76 6.04 -2.48
CA LEU A 48 16.24 7.37 -2.27
C LEU A 48 14.85 7.24 -1.66
N ASP A 49 14.70 7.75 -0.44
CA ASP A 49 13.43 7.81 0.26
C ASP A 49 12.94 9.26 0.28
N ILE A 50 11.78 9.49 -0.32
CA ILE A 50 11.17 10.82 -0.45
C ILE A 50 9.89 10.86 0.36
N LEU A 51 9.87 11.70 1.38
CA LEU A 51 8.64 12.08 2.08
C LEU A 51 7.94 13.24 1.34
N ASP A 52 6.63 13.37 1.54
CA ASP A 52 5.78 14.43 0.98
C ASP A 52 6.43 15.84 1.01
N TRP A 53 6.91 16.28 2.18
CA TRP A 53 7.52 17.61 2.34
C TRP A 53 8.92 17.75 1.71
N GLN A 54 9.61 16.63 1.44
CA GLN A 54 10.93 16.61 0.82
C GLN A 54 10.83 16.66 -0.70
N LEU A 55 9.74 16.13 -1.27
CA LEU A 55 9.57 16.04 -2.72
C LEU A 55 9.76 17.41 -3.40
N ARG A 56 9.09 18.45 -2.92
CA ARG A 56 9.22 19.79 -3.52
C ARG A 56 10.63 20.34 -3.40
N LYS A 57 11.28 20.19 -2.23
CA LYS A 57 12.67 20.61 -2.02
C LYS A 57 13.64 19.86 -2.91
N PHE A 58 13.37 18.59 -3.14
CA PHE A 58 14.13 17.73 -4.03
C PHE A 58 14.02 18.22 -5.48
N ILE A 59 12.80 18.48 -5.97
CA ILE A 59 12.55 18.98 -7.32
C ILE A 59 13.13 20.39 -7.53
N ALA A 60 13.06 21.25 -6.50
CA ALA A 60 13.70 22.56 -6.51
C ALA A 60 15.24 22.52 -6.52
N GLY A 61 15.85 21.33 -6.40
CA GLY A 61 17.30 21.15 -6.37
C GLY A 61 17.96 21.53 -5.05
N GLU A 62 17.17 21.74 -3.99
CA GLU A 62 17.69 22.10 -2.65
C GLU A 62 18.33 20.90 -1.96
N LEU A 63 17.88 19.68 -2.25
CA LEU A 63 18.37 18.45 -1.60
C LEU A 63 19.49 17.75 -2.38
N VAL A 64 19.44 17.75 -3.72
CA VAL A 64 20.43 17.07 -4.55
C VAL A 64 20.90 17.98 -5.66
N LYS A 65 22.16 18.42 -5.58
CA LYS A 65 22.76 19.38 -6.53
C LYS A 65 22.97 18.81 -7.94
N THR A 66 22.83 17.50 -8.14
CA THR A 66 23.12 16.84 -9.42
C THR A 66 22.16 15.68 -9.70
N PRO A 67 21.10 15.88 -10.52
CA PRO A 67 20.22 14.83 -11.03
C PRO A 67 20.99 13.69 -11.71
N TYR A 68 22.11 14.02 -12.37
CA TYR A 68 23.02 13.06 -13.02
C TYR A 68 23.47 11.92 -12.10
N PHE A 69 23.62 12.18 -10.79
CA PHE A 69 24.04 11.14 -9.86
C PHE A 69 22.96 10.06 -9.70
N LEU A 70 21.70 10.48 -9.64
CA LEU A 70 20.55 9.59 -9.51
C LEU A 70 20.30 8.82 -10.79
N GLU A 71 20.43 9.48 -11.95
CA GLU A 71 20.33 8.84 -13.27
C GLU A 71 21.30 7.66 -13.42
N ARG A 72 22.45 7.69 -12.73
CA ARG A 72 23.47 6.65 -12.82
C ARG A 72 23.38 5.59 -11.73
N ASN A 73 23.02 5.98 -10.51
CA ASN A 73 23.19 5.12 -9.33
C ASN A 73 21.89 4.70 -8.65
N LEU A 74 20.77 5.38 -8.91
CA LEU A 74 19.51 5.09 -8.24
C LEU A 74 19.01 3.68 -8.60
N ARG A 75 18.86 2.81 -7.59
CA ARG A 75 18.35 1.43 -7.68
C ARG A 75 17.00 1.26 -7.01
N THR A 76 16.78 1.95 -5.90
CA THR A 76 15.56 1.88 -5.09
C THR A 76 15.00 3.28 -4.88
N LEU A 77 13.72 3.45 -5.17
CA LEU A 77 13.00 4.69 -4.89
C LEU A 77 11.80 4.37 -4.01
N THR A 78 11.75 4.95 -2.83
CA THR A 78 10.58 4.93 -1.95
C THR A 78 9.96 6.31 -1.90
N ILE A 79 8.65 6.39 -2.09
CA ILE A 79 7.88 7.63 -2.00
C ILE A 79 6.80 7.43 -0.94
N GLU A 80 6.83 8.22 0.14
CA GLU A 80 5.77 8.26 1.15
C GLU A 80 5.03 9.61 1.09
N LEU A 81 3.81 9.59 0.54
CA LEU A 81 2.92 10.74 0.45
C LEU A 81 1.82 10.62 1.50
N ARG A 82 1.85 11.45 2.53
CA ARG A 82 0.84 11.43 3.60
C ARG A 82 -0.48 12.10 3.21
N GLY A 83 -0.53 12.70 2.02
CA GLY A 83 -1.70 13.38 1.49
C GLY A 83 -1.92 14.75 2.12
N PHE A 84 -2.94 15.47 1.65
CA PHE A 84 -3.33 16.76 2.20
C PHE A 84 -3.97 16.55 3.58
N LEU A 85 -3.13 16.51 4.63
CA LEU A 85 -3.61 16.65 5.99
C LEU A 85 -4.03 18.10 6.14
N ILE A 86 -5.35 18.34 6.10
CA ILE A 86 -5.90 19.60 6.59
C ILE A 86 -5.56 19.61 8.07
N ASN A 87 -4.45 20.24 8.47
CA ASN A 87 -4.13 20.54 9.87
C ASN A 87 -5.15 21.53 10.48
N ALA A 88 -6.38 21.59 9.96
CA ALA A 88 -7.46 22.25 10.64
C ALA A 88 -7.68 21.45 11.92
N PRO A 89 -7.49 22.06 13.09
CA PRO A 89 -8.00 21.44 14.31
C PRO A 89 -9.47 21.16 14.05
N CYS A 90 -9.86 19.89 14.05
CA CYS A 90 -11.24 19.52 14.16
C CYS A 90 -11.69 20.03 15.52
N ILE A 91 -12.11 21.29 15.58
CA ILE A 91 -12.79 21.83 16.75
C ILE A 91 -14.11 21.08 16.78
N GLU A 92 -14.17 20.07 17.66
CA GLU A 92 -15.35 19.23 17.89
C GLU A 92 -16.58 20.14 18.01
N GLY A 93 -17.56 19.93 17.13
CA GLY A 93 -18.83 20.65 17.14
C GLY A 93 -18.95 21.82 16.16
N SER A 94 -17.88 22.30 15.53
CA SER A 94 -18.00 23.28 14.46
C SER A 94 -17.86 22.59 13.11
N TYR A 95 -18.95 22.52 12.34
CA TYR A 95 -18.90 22.36 10.87
C TYR A 95 -18.21 23.59 10.26
N ALA A 96 -16.96 23.83 10.64
CA ALA A 96 -16.12 24.85 10.07
C ALA A 96 -16.11 24.58 8.57
N LYS A 97 -16.62 25.57 7.81
CA LYS A 97 -16.71 25.52 6.35
C LYS A 97 -15.46 24.85 5.82
N VAL A 98 -15.64 23.66 5.22
CA VAL A 98 -14.58 22.95 4.51
C VAL A 98 -13.85 24.02 3.69
N PRO A 99 -12.52 24.19 3.87
CA PRO A 99 -11.76 25.15 3.08
C PRO A 99 -12.19 25.00 1.63
N GLY A 100 -12.67 26.09 1.01
CA GLY A 100 -13.28 26.00 -0.32
C GLY A 100 -12.37 25.24 -1.28
N GLU A 101 -12.90 24.55 -2.28
CA GLU A 101 -12.15 23.56 -3.10
C GLU A 101 -10.81 24.05 -3.71
N GLY A 102 -10.54 25.36 -3.69
CA GLY A 102 -9.33 26.00 -4.19
C GLY A 102 -8.00 25.41 -3.66
N PRO A 103 -7.67 25.49 -2.36
CA PRO A 103 -6.36 25.07 -1.85
C PRO A 103 -6.05 23.59 -2.10
N PHE A 104 -7.06 22.71 -2.00
CA PHE A 104 -6.88 21.29 -2.29
C PHE A 104 -6.57 21.04 -3.77
N ARG A 105 -7.29 21.71 -4.69
CA ARG A 105 -7.02 21.62 -6.13
C ARG A 105 -5.61 22.11 -6.47
N THR A 106 -5.19 23.26 -5.92
CA THR A 106 -3.85 23.81 -6.13
C THR A 106 -2.77 22.88 -5.58
N TRP A 107 -2.93 22.39 -4.35
CA TRP A 107 -1.99 21.44 -3.76
C TRP A 107 -1.87 20.15 -4.59
N LYS A 108 -3.01 19.57 -5.02
CA LYS A 108 -3.02 18.35 -5.84
C LYS A 108 -2.30 18.59 -7.18
N GLN A 109 -2.54 19.75 -7.81
CA GLN A 109 -1.89 20.10 -9.06
C GLN A 109 -0.37 20.26 -8.88
N ASP A 110 0.07 20.94 -7.84
CA ASP A 110 1.50 21.09 -7.56
C ASP A 110 2.17 19.74 -7.28
N LEU A 111 1.54 18.90 -6.45
CA LEU A 111 2.04 17.56 -6.14
C LEU A 111 2.17 16.71 -7.41
N ASN A 112 1.17 16.75 -8.28
CA ASN A 112 1.22 16.06 -9.57
C ASN A 112 2.37 16.58 -10.44
N ASN A 113 2.59 17.89 -10.50
CA ASN A 113 3.69 18.48 -11.25
C ASN A 113 5.06 18.02 -10.70
N ASP A 114 5.21 18.01 -9.37
CA ASP A 114 6.44 17.56 -8.71
C ASP A 114 6.70 16.06 -9.00
N LEU A 115 5.65 15.24 -9.03
CA LEU A 115 5.77 13.80 -9.30
C LEU A 115 6.01 13.49 -10.79
N ILE A 116 5.46 14.28 -11.71
CA ILE A 116 5.82 14.19 -13.15
C ILE A 116 7.31 14.50 -13.35
N GLN A 117 7.82 15.53 -12.65
CA GLN A 117 9.24 15.86 -12.71
C GLN A 117 10.11 14.76 -12.10
N LEU A 118 9.71 14.22 -10.94
CA LEU A 118 10.40 13.09 -10.32
C LEU A 118 10.40 11.88 -11.27
N ALA A 119 9.26 11.53 -11.86
CA ALA A 119 9.14 10.45 -12.82
C ALA A 119 10.08 10.67 -14.02
N THR A 120 10.17 11.90 -14.54
CA THR A 120 11.08 12.25 -15.64
C THR A 120 12.55 12.02 -15.27
N ILE A 121 12.96 12.38 -14.05
CA ILE A 121 14.33 12.15 -13.56
C ILE A 121 14.58 10.64 -13.41
N VAL A 122 13.63 9.93 -12.82
CA VAL A 122 13.75 8.52 -12.47
C VAL A 122 13.71 7.62 -13.71
N GLN A 123 12.93 7.97 -14.74
CA GLN A 123 12.89 7.27 -16.03
C GLN A 123 14.24 7.28 -16.75
N ARG A 124 15.09 8.27 -16.48
CA ARG A 124 16.47 8.30 -17.01
C ARG A 124 17.40 7.39 -16.24
N SER A 125 17.04 6.96 -15.02
CA SER A 125 17.77 5.94 -14.29
C SER A 125 17.57 4.58 -14.92
N ARG A 126 18.61 4.09 -15.58
CA ARG A 126 18.67 2.71 -16.09
C ARG A 126 18.89 1.69 -14.97
N GLY A 127 19.31 2.17 -13.80
CA GLY A 127 19.62 1.36 -12.64
C GLY A 127 18.42 1.09 -11.74
N LEU A 128 17.29 1.80 -11.90
CA LEU A 128 16.15 1.65 -11.01
C LEU A 128 15.52 0.27 -11.18
N ARG A 129 15.50 -0.49 -10.09
CA ARG A 129 14.95 -1.85 -10.00
C ARG A 129 13.78 -1.96 -9.04
N THR A 130 13.71 -1.07 -8.06
CA THR A 130 12.72 -1.14 -6.98
C THR A 130 12.00 0.18 -6.86
N LEU A 131 10.67 0.14 -6.97
CA LEU A 131 9.79 1.29 -6.77
C LEU A 131 8.76 0.97 -5.70
N HIS A 132 8.81 1.72 -4.60
CA HIS A 132 7.85 1.65 -3.51
C HIS A 132 7.09 2.96 -3.43
N ILE A 133 5.78 2.93 -3.61
CA ILE A 133 4.91 4.09 -3.46
C ILE A 133 3.90 3.79 -2.37
N LYS A 134 3.97 4.57 -1.29
CA LYS A 134 2.99 4.59 -0.22
C LYS A 134 2.34 5.95 -0.22
N ALA A 135 1.08 6.02 -0.62
CA ALA A 135 0.41 7.30 -0.75
C ALA A 135 -1.02 7.29 -0.22
N LYS A 136 -1.38 8.42 0.37
CA LYS A 136 -2.70 8.78 0.83
C LYS A 136 -3.28 9.79 -0.18
N ASN A 137 -4.35 9.44 -0.90
CA ASN A 137 -5.07 10.34 -1.83
C ASN A 137 -4.23 10.85 -3.02
N TYR A 138 -3.64 9.95 -3.81
CA TYR A 138 -2.76 10.29 -4.93
C TYR A 138 -3.21 9.66 -6.26
N ASP A 139 -2.72 10.19 -7.39
CA ASP A 139 -3.02 9.74 -8.75
C ASP A 139 -1.78 9.12 -9.42
N GLU A 140 -1.85 7.86 -9.83
CA GLU A 140 -0.70 6.95 -9.94
C GLU A 140 0.00 6.92 -11.30
N ASP A 141 -0.51 7.67 -12.28
CA ASP A 141 -0.18 7.47 -13.70
C ASP A 141 1.29 7.76 -14.06
N CYS A 142 2.04 8.49 -13.24
CA CYS A 142 3.33 9.04 -13.66
C CYS A 142 4.49 8.02 -13.64
N PHE A 143 4.43 6.96 -12.83
CA PHE A 143 5.59 6.06 -12.61
C PHE A 143 5.50 4.71 -13.33
N LEU A 144 4.41 4.42 -14.04
CA LEU A 144 4.22 3.10 -14.65
C LEU A 144 4.95 2.90 -15.98
N SER A 145 5.60 3.94 -16.52
CA SER A 145 6.41 3.85 -17.74
C SER A 145 7.86 3.41 -17.51
N LEU A 146 8.17 2.81 -16.35
CA LEU A 146 9.52 2.37 -15.99
C LEU A 146 9.77 0.95 -16.50
N GLU A 147 10.62 0.80 -17.53
CA GLU A 147 10.85 -0.48 -18.21
C GLU A 147 11.66 -1.49 -17.38
N ASN A 148 12.46 -1.02 -16.42
CA ASN A 148 13.51 -1.79 -15.76
C ASN A 148 13.18 -2.30 -14.36
N LEU A 149 11.92 -2.14 -13.92
CA LEU A 149 11.50 -2.52 -12.59
C LEU A 149 11.49 -4.05 -12.40
N SER A 150 12.10 -4.49 -11.29
CA SER A 150 12.02 -5.86 -10.78
C SER A 150 11.11 -5.97 -9.56
N VAL A 151 10.92 -4.87 -8.82
CA VAL A 151 10.08 -4.83 -7.62
C VAL A 151 9.17 -3.60 -7.72
N LEU A 152 7.87 -3.83 -7.62
CA LEU A 152 6.85 -2.78 -7.55
C LEU A 152 5.98 -3.00 -6.31
N VAL A 153 5.99 -2.02 -5.41
CA VAL A 153 5.13 -1.98 -4.23
C VAL A 153 4.26 -0.73 -4.29
N LEU A 154 2.95 -0.90 -4.35
CA LEU A 154 1.96 0.16 -4.33
C LEU A 154 1.03 -0.02 -3.12
N ASP A 155 1.21 0.80 -2.09
CA ASP A 155 0.35 0.84 -0.90
C ASP A 155 -0.48 2.13 -0.89
N LEU A 156 -1.68 2.03 -1.44
CA LEU A 156 -2.57 3.14 -1.77
C LEU A 156 -3.95 2.88 -1.18
N PRO A 157 -4.06 2.81 0.16
CA PRO A 157 -5.25 2.32 0.83
C PRO A 157 -6.41 3.32 0.84
N LEU A 158 -6.21 4.54 0.33
CA LEU A 158 -6.94 5.70 0.86
C LEU A 158 -8.11 6.25 0.06
N TYR A 159 -8.83 7.06 0.82
CA TYR A 159 -10.26 7.20 0.98
C TYR A 159 -10.63 8.62 0.53
N PHE A 160 -11.12 8.76 -0.69
CA PHE A 160 -11.76 10.01 -1.05
C PHE A 160 -13.02 10.21 -0.20
N TYR A 161 -13.04 11.32 0.55
CA TYR A 161 -14.30 12.04 0.71
C TYR A 161 -14.71 12.38 -0.72
N TYR A 162 -15.64 11.59 -1.28
CA TYR A 162 -16.25 11.91 -2.56
C TYR A 162 -16.72 13.35 -2.47
N LEU A 163 -16.00 14.30 -3.09
CA LEU A 163 -16.54 15.63 -3.29
C LEU A 163 -17.76 15.43 -4.18
N PRO A 164 -18.98 15.67 -3.67
CA PRO A 164 -20.19 15.38 -4.42
C PRO A 164 -20.18 16.22 -5.70
N GLY A 165 -20.10 15.55 -6.86
CA GLY A 165 -20.15 16.20 -8.18
C GLY A 165 -18.92 16.01 -9.08
N GLY A 166 -17.82 15.43 -8.59
CA GLY A 166 -16.70 15.05 -9.44
C GLY A 166 -17.05 13.86 -10.33
N LYS A 167 -17.18 14.05 -11.65
CA LYS A 167 -17.17 12.93 -12.62
C LYS A 167 -15.76 12.33 -12.61
N GLU A 168 -15.56 11.34 -11.76
CA GLU A 168 -14.31 10.62 -11.63
C GLU A 168 -14.13 9.70 -12.85
N VAL A 169 -13.45 10.20 -13.88
CA VAL A 169 -12.93 9.35 -14.95
C VAL A 169 -11.60 8.79 -14.45
N SER A 170 -11.66 7.82 -13.55
CA SER A 170 -10.46 7.15 -13.10
C SER A 170 -9.89 6.34 -14.26
N ARG A 171 -8.67 6.69 -14.68
CA ARG A 171 -7.94 5.87 -15.63
C ARG A 171 -7.63 4.52 -14.98
N HIS A 172 -7.79 3.46 -15.76
CA HIS A 172 -7.54 2.12 -15.30
C HIS A 172 -6.06 1.74 -15.47
N ILE A 173 -5.26 1.91 -14.42
CA ILE A 173 -3.83 1.61 -14.48
C ILE A 173 -3.48 0.12 -14.42
N CYS A 174 -4.44 -0.76 -14.12
CA CYS A 174 -4.14 -2.18 -13.92
C CYS A 174 -3.49 -2.81 -15.17
N SER A 175 -3.88 -2.34 -16.37
CA SER A 175 -3.26 -2.76 -17.63
C SER A 175 -1.84 -2.22 -17.82
N ASP A 176 -1.56 -1.03 -17.30
CA ASP A 176 -0.21 -0.45 -17.33
C ASP A 176 0.72 -1.24 -16.37
N ILE A 177 0.20 -1.65 -15.21
CA ILE A 177 0.91 -2.53 -14.27
C ILE A 177 1.17 -3.90 -14.87
N SER A 178 0.18 -4.52 -15.51
CA SER A 178 0.36 -5.86 -16.09
C SER A 178 1.34 -5.87 -17.27
N ALA A 179 1.54 -4.74 -17.95
CA ALA A 179 2.58 -4.58 -18.96
C ALA A 179 4.01 -4.72 -18.39
N LEU A 180 4.20 -4.48 -17.09
CA LEU A 180 5.50 -4.59 -16.40
C LEU A 180 5.88 -6.05 -16.05
N PHE A 181 4.98 -7.03 -16.25
CA PHE A 181 5.21 -8.43 -15.83
C PHE A 181 6.38 -9.11 -16.54
N SER A 182 6.81 -8.56 -17.67
CA SER A 182 8.00 -9.06 -18.40
C SER A 182 9.30 -8.85 -17.63
N THR A 183 9.38 -7.83 -16.77
CA THR A 183 10.59 -7.47 -16.01
C THR A 183 10.42 -7.59 -14.50
N LEU A 184 9.18 -7.54 -14.01
CA LEU A 184 8.89 -7.68 -12.59
C LEU A 184 9.13 -9.09 -12.05
N GLN A 185 9.75 -9.14 -10.88
CA GLN A 185 9.91 -10.33 -10.04
C GLN A 185 9.00 -10.28 -8.80
N VAL A 186 8.75 -9.08 -8.28
CA VAL A 186 7.91 -8.86 -7.09
C VAL A 186 6.85 -7.81 -7.38
N LEU A 187 5.61 -8.16 -7.13
CA LEU A 187 4.45 -7.27 -7.21
C LEU A 187 3.70 -7.29 -5.89
N GLN A 188 3.59 -6.14 -5.24
CA GLN A 188 2.74 -5.96 -4.06
C GLN A 188 1.82 -4.77 -4.30
N ILE A 189 0.50 -5.00 -4.32
CA ILE A 189 -0.48 -3.94 -4.55
C ILE A 189 -1.60 -3.95 -3.51
N ARG A 190 -1.91 -2.76 -3.01
CA ARG A 190 -3.07 -2.45 -2.17
C ARG A 190 -3.63 -1.15 -2.71
N LYS A 191 -4.83 -1.22 -3.28
CA LYS A 191 -5.44 -0.08 -3.95
C LYS A 191 -6.94 -0.08 -3.76
N GLN A 192 -7.54 1.10 -3.64
CA GLN A 192 -8.99 1.25 -3.52
C GLN A 192 -9.74 0.69 -4.73
N HIS A 193 -9.27 0.98 -5.94
CA HIS A 193 -9.86 0.51 -7.18
C HIS A 193 -8.89 -0.44 -7.89
N ILE A 194 -9.27 -1.72 -7.96
CA ILE A 194 -8.49 -2.79 -8.59
C ILE A 194 -9.43 -3.73 -9.32
N CYS A 195 -8.97 -4.35 -10.40
CA CYS A 195 -9.73 -5.38 -11.09
C CYS A 195 -8.83 -6.57 -11.45
N PRO A 196 -9.42 -7.72 -11.82
CA PRO A 196 -8.69 -8.93 -12.17
C PRO A 196 -7.68 -8.73 -13.30
N ASP A 197 -7.92 -7.80 -14.23
CA ASP A 197 -7.02 -7.56 -15.37
C ASP A 197 -5.62 -7.11 -14.94
N ILE A 198 -5.43 -6.65 -13.70
CA ILE A 198 -4.10 -6.37 -13.15
C ILE A 198 -3.21 -7.61 -13.14
N LEU A 199 -3.79 -8.80 -13.06
CA LEU A 199 -3.13 -10.09 -13.03
C LEU A 199 -3.11 -10.79 -14.41
N LYS A 200 -3.56 -10.11 -15.48
CA LYS A 200 -3.54 -10.65 -16.85
C LYS A 200 -2.29 -10.17 -17.59
N PRO A 201 -1.30 -11.03 -17.86
CA PRO A 201 -0.17 -10.63 -18.69
C PRO A 201 -0.64 -10.30 -20.10
N LYS A 202 0.09 -9.39 -20.75
CA LYS A 202 -0.20 -8.95 -22.12
C LYS A 202 -0.07 -10.09 -23.14
N ASP A 203 0.92 -10.96 -22.95
CA ASP A 203 1.09 -12.17 -23.74
C ASP A 203 0.76 -13.38 -22.86
N PRO A 204 -0.33 -14.12 -23.14
CA PRO A 204 -0.74 -15.27 -22.34
C PRO A 204 0.24 -16.45 -22.42
N ASN A 205 1.17 -16.45 -23.38
CA ASN A 205 2.18 -17.50 -23.55
C ASN A 205 3.56 -17.10 -23.01
N ALA A 206 3.71 -15.86 -22.54
CA ALA A 206 4.98 -15.41 -21.99
C ALA A 206 5.28 -16.13 -20.67
N ARG A 207 6.51 -16.65 -20.56
CA ARG A 207 7.04 -17.11 -19.28
C ARG A 207 7.44 -15.89 -18.45
N LEU A 208 6.70 -15.65 -17.37
CA LEU A 208 6.91 -14.47 -16.52
C LEU A 208 8.02 -14.72 -15.50
N SER A 209 8.84 -13.70 -15.23
CA SER A 209 9.89 -13.74 -14.20
C SER A 209 9.38 -13.41 -12.79
N LEU A 210 8.07 -13.16 -12.67
CA LEU A 210 7.37 -12.97 -11.40
C LEU A 210 7.59 -14.19 -10.49
N ARG A 211 8.00 -13.91 -9.26
CA ARG A 211 8.23 -14.87 -8.18
C ARG A 211 7.28 -14.64 -7.01
N THR A 212 7.00 -13.37 -6.72
CA THR A 212 6.15 -12.96 -5.61
C THR A 212 5.05 -12.03 -6.11
N VAL A 213 3.80 -12.39 -5.84
CA VAL A 213 2.63 -11.55 -6.10
C VAL A 213 1.81 -11.49 -4.81
N ALA A 214 1.52 -10.29 -4.31
CA ALA A 214 0.64 -10.08 -3.18
C ALA A 214 -0.36 -8.97 -3.49
N ILE A 215 -1.65 -9.31 -3.50
CA ILE A 215 -2.73 -8.33 -3.71
C ILE A 215 -3.54 -8.18 -2.43
N CYS A 216 -3.53 -7.00 -1.85
CA CYS A 216 -4.30 -6.67 -0.67
C CYS A 216 -5.58 -5.93 -1.05
N LEU A 217 -6.70 -6.63 -0.91
CA LEU A 217 -8.06 -6.11 -1.08
C LEU A 217 -8.62 -5.49 0.20
N SER A 218 -7.89 -5.57 1.31
CA SER A 218 -8.26 -4.95 2.58
C SER A 218 -7.76 -3.51 2.63
N LEU A 219 -8.66 -2.53 2.72
CA LEU A 219 -8.29 -1.12 2.89
C LEU A 219 -8.18 -0.71 4.36
N ALA A 220 -8.71 -1.53 5.28
CA ALA A 220 -8.63 -1.27 6.71
C ALA A 220 -7.18 -1.26 7.22
N ASP A 221 -6.78 -0.18 7.88
CA ASP A 221 -5.56 -0.12 8.70
C ASP A 221 -5.91 -0.50 10.16
N PRO A 222 -5.28 -1.53 10.77
CA PRO A 222 -5.52 -2.04 12.14
C PRO A 222 -5.36 -1.06 13.31
N GLY A 223 -5.69 0.21 13.15
CA GLY A 223 -5.99 1.12 14.25
C GLY A 223 -6.00 2.58 13.83
N GLU A 224 -6.40 2.82 12.59
CA GLU A 224 -7.27 3.94 12.31
C GLU A 224 -8.72 3.45 12.55
N THR A 225 -9.21 3.59 13.80
CA THR A 225 -10.55 3.13 14.20
C THR A 225 -11.70 3.97 13.63
N ARG A 226 -11.39 5.15 13.11
CA ARG A 226 -12.38 6.16 12.69
C ARG A 226 -12.86 6.02 11.24
N TYR A 227 -12.20 5.21 10.42
CA TYR A 227 -12.48 5.18 8.97
C TYR A 227 -13.07 3.86 8.52
N ARG A 228 -13.97 3.96 7.53
CA ARG A 228 -14.80 2.86 7.02
C ARG A 228 -13.96 1.60 6.75
N LYS A 229 -14.43 0.47 7.27
CA LYS A 229 -13.96 -0.90 7.03
C LYS A 229 -14.18 -1.26 5.56
N GLY A 230 -13.27 -0.81 4.70
CA GLY A 230 -13.43 -0.87 3.25
C GLY A 230 -12.68 -2.05 2.64
N HIS A 231 -13.32 -2.72 1.68
CA HIS A 231 -12.63 -3.53 0.69
C HIS A 231 -12.35 -2.70 -0.56
N SER A 232 -11.35 -3.13 -1.33
CA SER A 232 -11.15 -2.67 -2.70
C SER A 232 -12.40 -2.90 -3.55
N ARG A 233 -12.57 -2.10 -4.59
CA ARG A 233 -13.68 -2.12 -5.54
C ARG A 233 -13.15 -2.29 -6.96
N ARG A 234 -14.01 -2.73 -7.87
CA ARG A 234 -13.68 -2.74 -9.32
C ARG A 234 -13.47 -1.32 -9.83
N CYS A 235 -12.61 -1.18 -10.84
CA CYS A 235 -12.26 0.13 -11.40
C CYS A 235 -13.40 0.75 -12.23
N ILE A 236 -14.18 -0.05 -12.96
CA ILE A 236 -15.17 0.46 -13.94
C ILE A 236 -16.60 0.12 -13.53
N THR A 237 -16.80 -0.95 -12.76
CA THR A 237 -18.14 -1.45 -12.44
C THR A 237 -18.65 -0.83 -11.14
N ARG A 238 -19.89 -0.34 -11.14
CA ARG A 238 -20.64 -0.03 -9.90
C ARG A 238 -20.98 -1.28 -9.06
N CYS A 239 -20.45 -2.45 -9.44
CA CYS A 239 -20.63 -3.69 -8.69
C CYS A 239 -20.00 -3.51 -7.32
N ARG A 240 -20.86 -3.49 -6.29
CA ARG A 240 -20.46 -3.33 -4.89
C ARG A 240 -20.08 -4.65 -4.24
N ASP A 241 -20.22 -5.76 -4.95
CA ASP A 241 -19.91 -7.06 -4.38
C ASP A 241 -18.41 -7.33 -4.38
N TRP A 242 -17.82 -7.11 -3.21
CA TRP A 242 -16.42 -7.41 -2.97
C TRP A 242 -16.15 -8.92 -2.96
N ARG A 243 -17.16 -9.79 -2.71
CA ARG A 243 -17.00 -11.25 -2.76
C ARG A 243 -16.70 -11.70 -4.17
N GLN A 244 -17.50 -11.24 -5.14
CA GLN A 244 -17.22 -11.50 -6.55
C GLN A 244 -15.86 -10.94 -6.98
N LEU A 245 -15.46 -9.75 -6.51
CA LEU A 245 -14.10 -9.25 -6.77
C LEU A 245 -13.03 -10.19 -6.20
N LYS A 246 -13.19 -10.68 -4.97
CA LYS A 246 -12.26 -11.63 -4.35
C LYS A 246 -12.16 -12.91 -5.19
N GLU A 247 -13.29 -13.49 -5.59
CA GLU A 247 -13.34 -14.71 -6.40
C GLU A 247 -12.64 -14.53 -7.75
N ASP A 248 -12.97 -13.49 -8.51
CA ASP A 248 -12.32 -13.23 -9.80
C ASP A 248 -10.81 -12.96 -9.64
N MET A 249 -10.40 -12.30 -8.54
CA MET A 249 -8.99 -12.06 -8.25
C MET A 249 -8.24 -13.35 -7.92
N VAL A 250 -8.88 -14.29 -7.21
CA VAL A 250 -8.32 -15.62 -6.92
C VAL A 250 -8.20 -16.44 -8.19
N GLU A 251 -9.26 -16.51 -8.99
CA GLU A 251 -9.25 -17.20 -10.29
C GLU A 251 -8.13 -16.67 -11.19
N GLN A 252 -8.04 -15.34 -11.32
CA GLN A 252 -7.00 -14.76 -12.18
C GLN A 252 -5.59 -14.93 -11.61
N ALA A 253 -5.43 -14.95 -10.28
CA ALA A 253 -4.16 -15.28 -9.65
C ALA A 253 -3.74 -16.74 -9.88
N GLN A 254 -4.68 -17.68 -9.92
CA GLN A 254 -4.42 -19.08 -10.26
C GLN A 254 -3.91 -19.18 -11.71
N ILE A 255 -4.57 -18.51 -12.65
CA ILE A 255 -4.14 -18.45 -14.05
C ILE A 255 -2.72 -17.88 -14.15
N LEU A 256 -2.46 -16.74 -13.50
CA LEU A 256 -1.14 -16.09 -13.49
C LEU A 256 -0.06 -17.03 -12.94
N ALA A 257 -0.34 -17.75 -11.85
CA ALA A 257 0.61 -18.67 -11.23
C ALA A 257 1.10 -19.76 -12.21
N THR A 258 0.24 -20.25 -13.11
CA THR A 258 0.62 -21.23 -14.13
C THR A 258 1.56 -20.67 -15.22
N GLN A 259 1.58 -19.34 -15.39
CA GLN A 259 2.41 -18.63 -16.36
C GLN A 259 3.76 -18.15 -15.78
N MET A 260 3.88 -18.15 -14.45
CA MET A 260 5.12 -17.81 -13.75
C MET A 260 6.15 -18.93 -13.91
N ALA A 261 7.41 -18.58 -14.20
CA ALA A 261 8.47 -19.56 -14.38
C ALA A 261 8.85 -20.28 -13.07
N GLU A 262 8.88 -19.54 -11.95
CA GLU A 262 9.28 -20.03 -10.63
C GLU A 262 8.43 -19.35 -9.52
N PRO A 263 7.11 -19.63 -9.44
CA PRO A 263 6.26 -18.99 -8.44
C PRO A 263 6.67 -19.42 -7.03
N LYS A 264 6.99 -18.43 -6.18
CA LYS A 264 7.31 -18.64 -4.76
C LYS A 264 6.12 -18.32 -3.87
N VAL A 265 5.44 -17.20 -4.16
CA VAL A 265 4.34 -16.69 -3.34
C VAL A 265 3.31 -16.02 -4.25
N VAL A 266 2.04 -16.43 -4.14
CA VAL A 266 0.91 -15.75 -4.79
C VAL A 266 -0.20 -15.59 -3.76
N LYS A 267 -0.31 -14.41 -3.15
CA LYS A 267 -1.21 -14.16 -2.00
C LYS A 267 -2.33 -13.18 -2.36
N ILE A 268 -3.55 -13.50 -1.95
CA ILE A 268 -4.69 -12.57 -1.90
C ILE A 268 -5.00 -12.27 -0.44
N ILE A 269 -4.82 -11.01 -0.03
CA ILE A 269 -5.00 -10.55 1.34
C ILE A 269 -6.35 -9.85 1.46
N THR A 270 -7.17 -10.30 2.41
CA THR A 270 -8.49 -9.77 2.72
C THR A 270 -8.61 -9.52 4.23
N HIS A 271 -9.76 -9.02 4.69
CA HIS A 271 -10.10 -9.04 6.12
C HIS A 271 -11.50 -9.59 6.32
N GLU A 272 -11.74 -10.18 7.48
CA GLU A 272 -13.04 -10.69 7.88
C GLU A 272 -13.77 -9.66 8.76
N LEU A 273 -15.06 -9.48 8.49
CA LEU A 273 -15.95 -8.70 9.34
C LEU A 273 -16.57 -9.61 10.41
N PRO A 274 -16.85 -9.08 11.62
CA PRO A 274 -16.69 -7.69 12.05
C PRO A 274 -15.28 -7.35 12.59
N GLY A 275 -14.47 -8.37 12.89
CA GLY A 275 -13.22 -8.24 13.66
C GLY A 275 -12.04 -7.60 12.95
N LEU A 276 -12.15 -7.33 11.64
CA LEU A 276 -11.07 -6.80 10.79
C LEU A 276 -9.79 -7.66 10.81
N LYS A 277 -9.93 -8.93 11.18
CA LYS A 277 -8.81 -9.87 11.17
C LYS A 277 -8.39 -10.05 9.72
N ARG A 278 -7.13 -9.76 9.42
CA ARG A 278 -6.59 -9.93 8.06
C ARG A 278 -6.30 -11.41 7.83
N ALA A 279 -6.74 -11.91 6.69
CA ALA A 279 -6.46 -13.26 6.23
C ALA A 279 -5.72 -13.19 4.90
N SER A 280 -4.69 -14.00 4.74
CA SER A 280 -3.95 -14.17 3.49
C SER A 280 -4.28 -15.55 2.95
N LEU A 281 -4.82 -15.61 1.73
CA LEU A 281 -4.96 -16.85 0.97
C LEU A 281 -3.74 -17.00 0.07
N ASP A 282 -2.93 -18.03 0.29
CA ASP A 282 -1.90 -18.44 -0.65
C ASP A 282 -2.52 -19.30 -1.75
N VAL A 283 -2.56 -18.76 -2.97
CA VAL A 283 -3.18 -19.34 -4.14
C VAL A 283 -2.46 -20.60 -4.62
N LEU A 284 -1.16 -20.72 -4.34
CA LEU A 284 -0.37 -21.89 -4.74
C LEU A 284 -0.71 -23.11 -3.89
N THR A 285 -0.98 -22.90 -2.60
CA THR A 285 -1.20 -23.99 -1.63
C THR A 285 -2.66 -24.15 -1.21
N GLY A 286 -3.51 -23.16 -1.52
CA GLY A 286 -4.90 -23.08 -1.04
C GLY A 286 -5.00 -22.75 0.45
N LYS A 287 -3.89 -22.55 1.17
CA LYS A 287 -3.89 -22.33 2.61
C LYS A 287 -4.23 -20.89 2.96
N THR A 288 -5.11 -20.72 3.94
CA THR A 288 -5.43 -19.41 4.52
C THR A 288 -4.68 -19.22 5.83
N THR A 289 -3.94 -18.12 5.96
CA THR A 289 -3.21 -17.77 7.18
C THR A 289 -3.72 -16.45 7.75
N GLN A 290 -3.79 -16.37 9.08
CA GLN A 290 -4.14 -15.14 9.77
C GLN A 290 -2.91 -14.25 9.89
N LEU A 291 -3.04 -12.99 9.48
CA LEU A 291 -1.98 -11.97 9.58
C LEU A 291 -2.16 -11.14 10.85
N TRP A 292 -1.12 -11.10 11.69
CA TRP A 292 -1.15 -10.48 13.01
C TRP A 292 -0.71 -9.01 13.02
N SER A 293 -0.05 -8.51 11.97
CA SER A 293 0.56 -7.16 11.98
C SER A 293 0.11 -6.28 10.81
N ARG A 294 0.31 -4.96 11.00
CA ARG A 294 0.06 -3.93 9.98
C ARG A 294 1.00 -4.01 8.78
N HIS A 295 2.17 -4.64 8.92
CA HIS A 295 3.35 -4.30 8.09
C HIS A 295 4.11 -5.48 7.50
N SER A 296 3.44 -6.59 7.19
CA SER A 296 4.17 -7.70 6.56
C SER A 296 3.29 -8.45 5.58
N TRP A 297 3.20 -7.86 4.40
CA TRP A 297 2.72 -8.55 3.21
C TRP A 297 3.55 -9.81 2.96
N ASP A 298 4.80 -9.78 3.43
CA ASP A 298 5.79 -10.85 3.31
C ASP A 298 5.88 -11.78 4.53
N HIS A 299 5.08 -11.61 5.59
CA HIS A 299 5.04 -12.64 6.65
C HIS A 299 4.12 -13.79 6.26
N ASP A 300 4.51 -14.99 6.67
CA ASP A 300 3.74 -16.22 6.40
C ASP A 300 2.53 -16.38 7.33
N GLY A 301 2.46 -15.60 8.42
CA GLY A 301 1.33 -15.60 9.36
C GLY A 301 1.20 -16.91 10.15
N ALA A 302 0.11 -17.04 10.90
CA ALA A 302 -0.25 -18.31 11.55
C ALA A 302 -1.27 -19.05 10.68
N VAL A 303 -1.06 -20.35 10.45
CA VAL A 303 -1.99 -21.19 9.69
C VAL A 303 -3.31 -21.29 10.45
N ILE A 304 -4.43 -20.97 9.79
CA ILE A 304 -5.76 -21.22 10.32
C ILE A 304 -6.06 -22.69 10.00
N TYR A 305 -6.09 -23.54 11.01
CA TYR A 305 -6.58 -24.89 10.84
C TYR A 305 -8.10 -24.81 10.63
N SER A 306 -8.58 -25.22 9.46
CA SER A 306 -10.00 -25.52 9.30
C SER A 306 -10.23 -26.85 10.01
N ASP A 307 -10.96 -26.84 11.12
CA ASP A 307 -11.30 -28.03 11.92
C ASP A 307 -12.23 -29.03 11.18
N SER A 308 -12.17 -29.10 9.84
CA SER A 308 -13.04 -29.90 8.98
C SER A 308 -12.54 -31.32 8.72
N ASP A 309 -11.33 -31.68 9.17
CA ASP A 309 -10.79 -33.05 9.02
C ASP A 309 -11.11 -33.90 10.28
N SER A 310 -12.33 -33.75 10.80
CA SER A 310 -12.91 -34.74 11.69
C SER A 310 -13.42 -35.89 10.82
N ASP A 311 -12.52 -36.80 10.46
CA ASP A 311 -12.83 -38.16 10.01
C ASP A 311 -13.58 -38.89 11.13
N SER A 312 -14.86 -38.55 11.29
CA SER A 312 -15.80 -39.24 12.17
C SER A 312 -16.36 -40.43 11.42
N ASP A 313 -15.60 -41.52 11.40
CA ASP A 313 -16.08 -42.88 11.15
C ASP A 313 -17.02 -43.32 12.30
N SER A 314 -18.15 -42.61 12.49
CA SER A 314 -19.20 -43.02 13.40
C SER A 314 -20.40 -43.52 12.61
N ASP A 315 -20.41 -44.83 12.33
CA ASP A 315 -21.62 -45.59 12.05
C ASP A 315 -22.58 -45.41 13.24
N SER A 316 -23.54 -44.50 13.12
CA SER A 316 -24.65 -44.39 14.07
C SER A 316 -25.91 -44.00 13.32
N ASP A 317 -26.69 -45.05 13.03
CA ASP A 317 -28.10 -44.99 12.68
C ASP A 317 -28.85 -44.25 13.80
N SER A 318 -29.28 -43.02 13.55
CA SER A 318 -30.36 -42.41 14.34
C SER A 318 -31.10 -41.34 13.53
N ASP A 319 -32.34 -41.71 13.20
CA ASP A 319 -33.57 -40.93 13.09
C ASP A 319 -33.51 -39.43 12.70
N ILE A 320 -34.04 -39.22 11.49
CA ILE A 320 -34.55 -37.99 10.90
C ILE A 320 -35.35 -37.15 11.90
N VAL A 321 -34.87 -35.93 12.15
CA VAL A 321 -35.72 -34.82 12.58
C VAL A 321 -35.54 -33.70 11.56
N SER A 322 -36.57 -33.49 10.75
CA SER A 322 -36.69 -32.41 9.78
C SER A 322 -36.65 -31.07 10.49
N LEU A 323 -35.58 -30.29 10.28
CA LEU A 323 -35.54 -28.87 10.61
C LEU A 323 -35.81 -28.09 9.33
N GLU A 324 -36.91 -27.34 9.36
CA GLU A 324 -37.36 -26.45 8.31
C GLU A 324 -36.28 -25.41 7.97
N GLU A 325 -36.07 -25.25 6.67
CA GLU A 325 -35.27 -24.20 6.05
C GLU A 325 -35.83 -22.83 6.46
N ALA A 326 -35.08 -22.07 7.25
CA ALA A 326 -35.35 -20.66 7.44
C ALA A 326 -34.69 -19.89 6.28
N ASP A 327 -35.53 -19.36 5.39
CA ASP A 327 -35.19 -18.39 4.34
C ASP A 327 -34.37 -17.23 4.92
N LEU A 328 -33.08 -17.21 4.60
CA LEU A 328 -32.17 -16.07 4.82
C LEU A 328 -32.08 -15.19 3.57
N GLU A 329 -33.23 -14.91 2.94
CA GLU A 329 -33.34 -13.85 1.95
C GLU A 329 -33.84 -12.56 2.62
N THR A 330 -33.13 -11.46 2.34
CA THR A 330 -33.53 -10.06 2.64
C THR A 330 -33.18 -9.52 4.03
N ILE A 331 -31.88 -9.44 4.34
CA ILE A 331 -31.40 -8.29 5.16
C ILE A 331 -31.32 -7.10 4.21
N GLY A 332 -32.43 -6.39 4.08
CA GLY A 332 -32.43 -5.04 3.56
C GLY A 332 -31.53 -4.19 4.44
N TRP A 333 -30.50 -3.59 3.86
CA TRP A 333 -29.74 -2.54 4.52
C TRP A 333 -30.66 -1.34 4.70
N VAL A 334 -31.37 -1.30 5.83
CA VAL A 334 -31.96 -0.07 6.33
C VAL A 334 -30.79 0.80 6.75
N THR A 335 -30.51 1.83 5.96
CA THR A 335 -29.70 2.95 6.42
C THR A 335 -30.58 3.76 7.36
N ASP A 336 -30.62 3.38 8.64
CA ASP A 336 -31.10 4.27 9.69
C ASP A 336 -30.04 5.37 9.87
N GLU A 337 -30.21 6.42 9.07
CA GLU A 337 -29.48 7.69 9.15
C GLU A 337 -30.23 8.73 10.01
N GLU A 338 -31.17 8.33 10.88
CA GLU A 338 -31.97 9.25 11.68
C GLU A 338 -31.83 8.99 13.19
N ASP A 339 -31.62 10.08 13.94
CA ASP A 339 -31.74 10.26 15.39
C ASP A 339 -30.67 9.70 16.34
N TRP A 340 -29.45 10.27 16.25
CA TRP A 340 -28.54 10.39 17.41
C TRP A 340 -28.38 11.87 17.86
N GLU A 341 -29.46 12.66 17.79
CA GLU A 341 -29.55 13.95 18.48
C GLU A 341 -30.42 13.78 19.73
N GLY A 342 -29.81 13.65 20.90
CA GLY A 342 -30.54 13.68 22.16
C GLY A 342 -29.73 13.23 23.38
N GLU A 343 -29.62 14.14 24.36
CA GLU A 343 -29.20 13.91 25.76
C GLU A 343 -27.70 13.76 26.06
N TRP A 344 -26.96 14.86 25.91
CA TRP A 344 -25.79 15.17 26.75
C TRP A 344 -25.80 16.66 27.14
N GLU A 345 -26.87 17.11 27.80
CA GLU A 345 -26.90 18.38 28.53
C GLU A 345 -27.63 18.16 29.85
N GLU A 346 -26.90 17.73 30.90
CA GLU A 346 -27.18 18.05 32.31
C GLU A 346 -26.12 17.36 33.19
N GLU A 347 -25.04 18.07 33.52
CA GLU A 347 -24.27 17.93 34.78
C GLU A 347 -22.99 18.79 34.73
N LEU A 348 -23.11 20.12 34.61
CA LEU A 348 -22.03 21.04 34.99
C LEU A 348 -22.61 22.38 35.50
N GLN A 349 -23.42 22.29 36.56
CA GLN A 349 -23.62 23.39 37.48
C GLN A 349 -23.63 22.81 38.90
N GLU A 350 -22.52 22.97 39.61
CA GLU A 350 -22.42 23.20 41.06
C GLU A 350 -20.97 22.94 41.48
N ASP A 351 -20.16 24.01 41.56
CA ASP A 351 -19.23 24.26 42.66
C ASP A 351 -18.39 25.50 42.33
N SER A 352 -18.98 26.66 42.63
CA SER A 352 -18.25 27.92 42.75
C SER A 352 -18.86 28.66 43.92
N SER A 353 -18.51 28.21 45.12
CA SER A 353 -18.73 28.95 46.36
C SER A 353 -17.52 28.79 47.28
N SER A 354 -17.11 29.93 47.83
CA SER A 354 -16.26 30.11 49.01
C SER A 354 -14.75 29.84 48.89
N SER A 355 -13.99 30.93 48.76
CA SER A 355 -13.00 31.29 49.79
C SER A 355 -12.58 32.74 49.61
N SER A 356 -13.31 33.64 50.28
CA SER A 356 -12.74 34.85 50.84
C SER A 356 -11.98 34.50 52.12
N GLU A 357 -10.92 35.26 52.39
CA GLU A 357 -10.38 35.68 53.70
C GLU A 357 -8.84 35.57 53.81
N ASP A 358 -8.30 36.72 54.24
CA ASP A 358 -6.96 37.15 54.69
C ASP A 358 -5.80 37.35 53.68
#